data_AF-A0A522VJ04-F1
#
_entry.id   AF-A0A522VJ04-F1
#
_cell.length_a   1.000
_cell.length_b   1.000
_cell.length_c   1.000
_cell.angle_alpha   90.00
_cell.angle_beta   90.00
_cell.angle_gamma   90.00
#
_symmetry.space_group_name_H-M   'P 1'
#
loop_
_entity.id
_entity.type
_entity.pdbx_description
1 polymer ?
#
loop_
_entity_poly.entity_id
_entity_poly.type
_entity_poly.pdbx_seq_one_letter_code
_entity_poly.pdbx_strand_id
1 'polypeptide(L)'
;MLDEAPIREAFAIVNTAAMTVEELEAQERRHDFIRLQRGAQEKAHEDGWREGRKEGEIEARQDVARNLLSVLDDAAIAAATGLSLQETARLRMEA
;
A
#
# COMPACT_ATOMS: atom_id res chain seq x y z
N MET A 1 -25.88 -31.27 -6.25
CA MET A 1 -25.35 -30.10 -6.99
C MET A 1 -24.73 -30.66 -8.26
N LEU A 2 -25.18 -30.24 -9.45
CA LEU A 2 -24.50 -30.64 -10.68
C LEU A 2 -23.08 -30.07 -10.63
N ASP A 3 -22.10 -30.87 -11.01
CA ASP A 3 -20.72 -30.41 -11.14
C ASP A 3 -20.69 -29.32 -12.21
N GLU A 4 -20.38 -28.08 -11.81
CA GLU A 4 -20.37 -26.92 -12.70
C GLU A 4 -19.11 -26.88 -13.57
N ALA A 5 -18.08 -27.69 -13.27
CA ALA A 5 -16.80 -27.65 -13.97
C ALA A 5 -16.93 -27.93 -15.49
N PRO A 6 -17.66 -28.96 -15.96
CA PRO A 6 -17.81 -29.22 -17.39
C PRO A 6 -18.56 -28.10 -18.14
N ILE A 7 -19.52 -27.44 -17.47
CA ILE A 7 -20.27 -26.32 -18.06
C ILE A 7 -19.36 -25.10 -18.24
N ARG A 8 -18.54 -24.78 -17.23
CA ARG A 8 -17.58 -23.66 -17.29
C ARG A 8 -16.53 -23.88 -18.37
N GLU A 9 -16.04 -25.12 -18.52
CA GLU A 9 -15.10 -25.49 -19.58
C GLU A 9 -15.72 -25.34 -20.97
N ALA A 10 -16.96 -25.81 -21.17
CA ALA A 10 -17.67 -25.65 -22.43
C ALA A 10 -17.83 -24.18 -22.83
N PHE A 11 -18.17 -23.29 -21.88
CA PHE A 11 -18.23 -21.86 -22.14
C PHE A 11 -16.87 -21.25 -22.47
N ALA A 12 -15.79 -21.69 -21.83
CA ALA A 12 -14.44 -21.23 -22.15
C ALA A 12 -14.05 -21.59 -23.59
N ILE A 13 -14.38 -22.80 -24.04
CA ILE A 13 -14.15 -23.25 -25.42
C ILE A 13 -15.00 -22.44 -26.41
N VAL A 14 -16.31 -22.28 -26.15
CA VAL A 14 -17.21 -21.54 -27.05
C VAL A 14 -16.79 -20.07 -27.20
N ASN A 15 -16.29 -19.44 -26.13
CA ASN A 15 -15.86 -18.04 -26.16
C ASN A 15 -14.68 -17.78 -27.10
N THR A 16 -13.88 -18.81 -27.44
CA THR A 16 -12.71 -18.67 -28.31
C THR A 16 -12.82 -19.44 -29.62
N ALA A 17 -13.67 -20.47 -29.70
CA ALA A 17 -13.74 -21.38 -30.85
C ALA A 17 -14.11 -20.70 -32.19
N ALA A 18 -14.79 -19.55 -32.15
CA ALA A 18 -15.19 -18.81 -33.34
C ALA A 18 -14.32 -17.57 -33.63
N MET A 19 -13.30 -17.30 -32.79
CA MET A 19 -12.46 -16.11 -32.93
C MET A 19 -11.41 -16.28 -34.04
N THR A 20 -11.10 -15.20 -34.75
CA THR A 20 -9.90 -15.17 -35.60
C THR A 20 -8.63 -15.04 -34.77
N VAL A 21 -7.47 -15.22 -35.40
CA VAL A 21 -6.17 -15.03 -34.74
C VAL A 21 -6.03 -13.60 -34.22
N GLU A 22 -6.42 -12.60 -35.01
CA GLU A 22 -6.35 -11.19 -34.65
C GLU A 22 -7.25 -10.86 -33.45
N GLU A 23 -8.46 -11.45 -33.41
CA GLU A 23 -9.39 -11.28 -32.30
C GLU A 23 -8.85 -11.95 -31.02
N LEU A 24 -8.26 -13.13 -31.15
CA LEU A 24 -7.67 -13.85 -30.02
C LEU A 24 -6.51 -13.05 -29.42
N GLU A 25 -5.60 -12.53 -30.25
CA GLU A 25 -4.52 -11.67 -29.79
C GLU A 25 -5.03 -10.37 -29.14
N ALA A 26 -6.09 -9.77 -29.68
CA ALA A 26 -6.70 -8.58 -29.10
C ALA A 26 -7.26 -8.88 -27.70
N GLN A 27 -7.87 -10.04 -27.51
CA GLN A 27 -8.34 -10.51 -26.22
C GLN A 27 -7.18 -10.76 -25.25
N GLU A 28 -6.09 -11.38 -25.69
CA GLU A 28 -4.90 -11.60 -24.87
C GLU A 28 -4.28 -10.28 -24.39
N ARG A 29 -4.08 -9.32 -25.31
CA ARG A 29 -3.58 -7.97 -24.97
C ARG A 29 -4.46 -7.29 -23.92
N ARG A 30 -5.78 -7.43 -24.04
CA ARG A 30 -6.73 -6.89 -23.05
C ARG A 30 -6.58 -7.58 -21.69
N HIS A 31 -6.44 -8.90 -21.66
CA HIS A 31 -6.24 -9.64 -20.41
C HIS A 31 -4.94 -9.25 -19.73
N ASP A 32 -3.85 -9.10 -20.49
CA ASP A 32 -2.56 -8.67 -19.95
C ASP A 32 -2.62 -7.26 -19.37
N PHE A 33 -3.30 -6.34 -20.07
CA PHE A 33 -3.55 -5.00 -19.56
C PHE A 33 -4.30 -5.03 -18.22
N ILE A 34 -5.38 -5.81 -18.12
CA ILE A 34 -6.18 -5.93 -16.88
C ILE A 34 -5.35 -6.53 -15.75
N ARG A 35 -4.54 -7.56 -16.02
CA ARG A 35 -3.65 -8.17 -15.02
C ARG A 35 -2.62 -7.18 -14.52
N LEU A 36 -1.97 -6.44 -15.43
CA LEU A 36 -0.99 -5.43 -15.09
C LEU A 36 -1.62 -4.30 -14.26
N GLN A 37 -2.79 -3.82 -14.68
CA GLN A 37 -3.50 -2.76 -13.95
C GLN A 37 -3.88 -3.20 -12.54
N ARG A 38 -4.38 -4.42 -12.37
CA ARG A 38 -4.68 -4.98 -11.04
C ARG A 38 -3.43 -5.04 -10.17
N GLY A 39 -2.32 -5.58 -10.70
CA GLY A 39 -1.06 -5.64 -9.97
C GLY A 39 -0.52 -4.25 -9.60
N ALA A 40 -0.67 -3.26 -10.48
CA ALA A 40 -0.29 -1.88 -10.19
C ALA A 40 -1.15 -1.27 -9.07
N GLN A 41 -2.45 -1.53 -9.04
CA GLN A 41 -3.35 -1.06 -7.97
C GLN A 41 -3.04 -1.72 -6.62
N GLU A 42 -2.82 -3.03 -6.61
CA GLU A 42 -2.44 -3.78 -5.41
C GLU A 42 -1.13 -3.23 -4.83
N LYS A 43 -0.10 -3.07 -5.68
CA LYS A 43 1.18 -2.51 -5.26
C LYS A 43 1.03 -1.08 -4.74
N ALA A 44 0.29 -0.22 -5.44
CA ALA A 44 0.08 1.16 -5.00
C ALA A 44 -0.61 1.24 -3.62
N HIS A 45 -1.57 0.35 -3.37
CA HIS A 45 -2.24 0.25 -2.07
C HIS A 45 -1.27 -0.21 -0.97
N GLU A 46 -0.48 -1.26 -1.22
CA GLU A 46 0.52 -1.76 -0.25
C GLU A 46 1.60 -0.73 0.07
N ASP A 47 2.14 -0.07 -0.97
CA ASP A 47 3.15 0.96 -0.81
C ASP A 47 2.58 2.18 -0.07
N GLY A 48 1.37 2.62 -0.42
CA GLY A 48 0.69 3.72 0.28
C GLY A 48 0.41 3.40 1.75
N TRP A 49 -0.02 2.18 2.07
CA TRP A 49 -0.23 1.76 3.46
C TRP A 49 1.08 1.71 4.24
N ARG A 50 2.16 1.21 3.63
CA ARG A 50 3.48 1.13 4.26
C ARG A 50 4.04 2.52 4.55
N GLU A 51 3.98 3.44 3.58
CA GLU A 51 4.49 4.80 3.76
C GLU A 51 3.64 5.55 4.78
N GLY A 52 2.31 5.52 4.66
CA GLY A 52 1.42 6.20 5.60
C GLY A 52 1.57 5.68 7.04
N ARG A 53 1.82 4.39 7.23
CA ARG A 53 2.14 3.83 8.56
C ARG A 53 3.45 4.40 9.11
N LYS A 54 4.49 4.47 8.28
CA LYS A 54 5.81 4.98 8.68
C LYS A 54 5.75 6.48 9.01
N GLU A 55 5.08 7.27 8.17
CA GLU A 55 4.82 8.69 8.42
C GLU A 55 4.05 8.88 9.72
N GLY A 56 2.95 8.15 9.92
CA GLY A 56 2.16 8.22 11.15
C GLY A 56 2.93 7.82 12.42
N GLU A 57 3.83 6.83 12.34
CA GLU A 57 4.70 6.46 13.47
C GLU A 57 5.69 7.59 13.82
N ILE A 58 6.19 8.34 12.83
CA ILE A 58 7.08 9.48 13.05
C ILE A 58 6.29 10.66 13.62
N GLU A 59 5.14 11.00 13.02
CA GLU A 59 4.27 12.09 13.49
C GLU A 59 3.81 11.87 14.93
N ALA A 60 3.38 10.64 15.27
CA ALA A 60 2.97 10.29 16.63
C ALA A 60 4.10 10.47 17.65
N ARG A 61 5.35 10.11 17.31
CA ARG A 61 6.51 10.34 18.19
C ARG A 61 6.76 11.83 18.40
N GLN A 62 6.64 12.64 17.33
CA GLN A 62 6.81 14.08 17.43
C GLN A 62 5.69 14.74 18.25
N ASP A 63 4.44 14.30 18.11
CA ASP A 63 3.32 14.82 18.89
C ASP A 63 3.47 14.50 20.38
N VAL A 64 3.88 13.28 20.71
CA VAL A 64 4.22 12.92 22.09
C VAL A 64 5.37 13.79 22.58
N ALA A 65 6.42 14.00 21.80
CA ALA A 65 7.54 14.86 22.18
C ALA A 65 7.08 16.30 22.45
N ARG A 66 6.26 16.90 21.57
CA ARG A 66 5.71 18.26 21.73
C ARG A 66 4.93 18.41 23.04
N ASN A 67 4.12 17.42 23.38
CA ASN A 67 3.36 17.42 24.64
C ASN A 67 4.28 17.37 25.88
N LEU A 68 5.43 16.72 25.77
CA LEU A 68 6.39 16.55 26.86
C LEU A 68 7.38 17.71 27.02
N LEU A 69 7.54 18.59 26.02
CA LEU A 69 8.49 19.71 26.04
C LEU A 69 8.32 20.64 27.26
N SER A 70 7.08 20.79 27.75
CA SER A 70 6.76 21.65 28.88
C SER A 70 7.16 21.08 30.25
N VAL A 71 7.40 19.77 30.33
CA VAL A 71 7.56 19.05 31.60
C VAL A 71 8.88 18.29 31.73
N LEU A 72 9.52 17.93 30.61
CA LEU A 72 10.74 17.12 30.57
C LEU A 72 11.87 17.83 29.82
N ASP A 73 13.11 17.44 30.12
CA ASP A 73 14.29 17.84 29.36
C ASP A 73 14.45 16.99 28.07
N ASP A 74 15.35 17.42 27.20
CA ASP A 74 15.53 16.81 25.88
C ASP A 74 16.04 15.36 25.98
N ALA A 75 16.82 15.04 27.02
CA ALA A 75 17.34 13.69 27.22
C ALA A 75 16.23 12.70 27.61
N ALA A 76 15.35 13.11 28.53
CA ALA A 76 14.19 12.31 28.92
C ALA A 76 13.18 12.15 27.78
N ILE A 77 12.95 13.20 26.98
CA ILE A 77 12.05 13.14 25.82
C ILE A 77 12.61 12.22 24.73
N ALA A 78 13.90 12.32 24.42
CA ALA A 78 14.56 11.44 23.46
C ALA A 78 14.44 9.97 23.88
N ALA A 79 14.67 9.67 25.17
CA ALA A 79 14.51 8.33 25.72
C ALA A 79 13.06 7.80 25.64
N ALA A 80 12.06 8.65 25.91
CA ALA A 80 10.65 8.25 25.92
C ALA A 80 10.04 8.09 24.52
N THR A 81 10.49 8.89 23.55
CA THR A 81 9.88 8.95 22.20
C THR A 81 10.69 8.21 21.14
N GLY A 82 11.94 7.87 21.45
CA GLY A 82 12.88 7.29 20.48
C GLY A 82 13.36 8.28 19.42
N LEU A 83 13.15 9.59 19.63
CA LEU A 83 13.76 10.66 18.83
C LEU A 83 15.22 10.87 19.27
N SER A 84 16.03 11.41 18.37
CA SER A 84 17.38 11.87 18.71
C SER A 84 17.34 13.15 19.52
N LEU A 85 18.41 13.40 20.30
CA LEU A 85 18.58 14.67 21.03
C LEU A 85 18.51 15.89 20.12
N GLN A 86 18.99 15.76 18.88
CA GLN A 86 18.96 16.85 17.91
C GLN A 86 17.52 17.15 17.46
N GLU A 87 16.71 16.13 17.21
CA GLU A 87 15.30 16.29 16.84
C GLU A 87 14.48 16.90 17.99
N THR A 88 14.70 16.45 19.22
CA THR A 88 14.01 17.01 20.40
C THR A 88 14.41 18.46 20.65
N ALA A 89 15.70 18.79 20.54
CA ALA A 89 16.18 20.16 20.66
C ALA A 89 15.60 21.06 19.57
N ARG A 90 15.50 20.56 18.33
CA ARG A 90 14.87 21.29 17.22
C ARG A 90 13.39 21.57 17.52
N LEU A 91 12.64 20.55 17.95
CA LEU A 91 11.23 20.71 18.33
C LEU A 91 11.05 21.74 19.45
N ARG A 92 11.98 21.82 20.40
CA ARG A 92 11.96 22.84 21.47
C ARG A 92 12.19 24.26 20.94
N MET A 93 13.00 24.42 19.90
CA MET A 93 13.21 25.73 19.26
C MET A 93 12.03 26.18 18.39
N GLU A 94 11.23 25.22 17.90
CA GLU A 94 10.04 25.45 17.06
C GLU A 94 8.75 25.69 17.88
N ALA A 95 8.76 25.39 19.18
CA ALA A 95 7.62 25.53 20.11
C ALA A 95 7.56 26.91 20.76
#